data_AF-A0A1M3N7J5-F1
#
_entry.id   AF-A0A1M3N7J5-F1
#
_cell.length_a   1.000
_cell.length_b   1.000
_cell.length_c   1.000
_cell.angle_alpha   90.00
_cell.angle_beta   90.00
_cell.angle_gamma   90.00
#
_symmetry.space_group_name_H-M   'P 1'
#
loop_
_entity.id
_entity.type
_entity.pdbx_description
1 polymer ?
#
loop_
_entity_poly.entity_id
_entity_poly.type
_entity_poly.pdbx_seq_one_letter_code
_entity_poly.pdbx_strand_id
1 'polypeptide(L)'
;MAIALVEDLAGRTQRWPRVVAPLLVALVALFVDAPAHAARALVYPVNPVRTPAVELKSLAIAPTGASLESPLLRVRSCADRGRTTLVPTVSPTPIRACTLEAAARPNDDGDYDAPPRSVPDARGEPDAFAEASAYHHVTRTLTFFEGLLGESLAGRPPLDVVVSGRLSDAFFGGDDRLAPRAGALYLPARDGAGAPFRAYLGTERDLIWVGATPSVDFAYDADVVVHETAHAVLDRGSRIHGYRRTIDGLSADPEALSEALADYFAAVVTGDPVIGEYALDGVAPASARDLEATPPELARLTGDPHRAGVVFAGALWSARRALSAADASRFDAAIAELARRPDTPSTVKMDELGALLVEELQASAVDTSSLEEALRERRILPTPRAIVDVRPDGALLSPAGAFLAPGTLAASAPSTRSALAPGLFQVRVAIPSGVKVLRGSARIFASRAGVWGAPPGTPMSLVALVAWDAPLDWDSAEPQGVRAPLDGEVFEVAIPDGAREAFVQLANAGEESGSYDALSLTFLDAMPSPASAVIEDSGGCALARRAPASSLHELAWLLGAVGVALVRRRRARAHERA
;
A
#
# COMPACT_ATOMS: atom_id res chain seq x y z
N MET A 1 22.89 -16.45 33.91
CA MET A 1 22.66 -16.63 35.37
C MET A 1 22.77 -18.10 35.80
N ALA A 2 22.23 -19.06 35.05
CA ALA A 2 22.32 -20.50 35.36
C ALA A 2 23.75 -21.09 35.36
N ILE A 3 24.61 -20.72 34.39
CA ILE A 3 26.00 -21.22 34.33
C ILE A 3 26.83 -20.75 35.54
N ALA A 4 26.68 -19.48 35.94
CA ALA A 4 27.35 -18.93 37.12
C ALA A 4 26.86 -19.57 38.43
N LEU A 5 25.59 -20.01 38.50
CA LEU A 5 25.04 -20.73 39.63
C LEU A 5 25.61 -22.16 39.73
N VAL A 6 25.82 -22.81 38.57
CA VAL A 6 26.43 -24.15 38.48
C VAL A 6 27.90 -24.12 38.90
N GLU A 7 28.66 -23.09 38.51
CA GLU A 7 30.06 -22.94 38.90
C GLU A 7 30.23 -22.61 40.40
N ASP A 8 29.37 -21.76 40.99
CA ASP A 8 29.37 -21.49 42.44
C ASP A 8 28.93 -22.71 43.27
N LEU A 9 27.96 -23.49 42.79
CA LEU A 9 27.56 -24.75 43.43
C LEU A 9 28.65 -25.81 43.33
N ALA A 10 29.31 -25.95 42.17
CA ALA A 10 30.42 -26.88 41.97
C ALA A 10 31.61 -26.55 42.91
N GLY A 11 31.94 -25.27 43.08
CA GLY A 11 32.98 -24.82 44.00
C GLY A 11 32.69 -25.09 45.49
N ARG A 12 31.40 -25.18 45.88
CA ARG A 12 30.96 -25.43 47.27
C ARG A 12 30.70 -26.91 47.60
N THR A 13 30.81 -27.82 46.63
CA THR A 13 30.49 -29.25 46.79
C THR A 13 31.52 -30.06 47.58
N GLN A 14 32.66 -29.49 47.98
CA GLN A 14 33.73 -30.22 48.68
C GLN A 14 33.35 -30.71 50.10
N ARG A 15 32.16 -30.37 50.62
CA ARG A 15 31.67 -30.76 51.96
C ARG A 15 30.32 -31.49 51.98
N TRP A 16 29.76 -31.87 50.83
CA TRP A 16 28.44 -32.49 50.79
C TRP A 16 28.52 -34.03 50.78
N PRO A 17 27.61 -34.73 51.47
CA PRO A 17 27.58 -36.20 51.44
C PRO A 17 27.38 -36.71 50.01
N ARG A 18 28.07 -37.80 49.65
CA ARG A 18 28.24 -38.38 48.29
C ARG A 18 26.95 -38.65 47.49
N VAL A 19 25.77 -38.50 48.08
CA VAL A 19 24.46 -38.74 47.46
C VAL A 19 23.75 -37.43 47.05
N VAL A 20 24.08 -36.29 47.66
CA VAL A 20 23.36 -35.02 47.43
C VAL A 20 23.87 -34.27 46.20
N ALA A 21 25.18 -34.30 45.94
CA ALA A 21 25.78 -33.65 44.77
C ALA A 21 25.25 -34.19 43.42
N PRO A 22 25.17 -35.52 43.18
CA PRO A 22 24.62 -36.04 41.92
C PRO A 22 23.12 -35.76 41.78
N LEU A 23 22.37 -35.69 42.89
CA LEU A 23 20.93 -35.40 42.85
C LEU A 23 20.65 -33.92 42.49
N LEU A 24 21.46 -32.99 43.01
CA LEU A 24 21.38 -31.56 42.69
C LEU A 24 21.84 -31.27 41.26
N VAL A 25 22.90 -31.93 40.78
CA VAL A 25 23.34 -31.84 39.38
C VAL A 25 22.28 -32.44 38.45
N ALA A 26 21.64 -33.55 38.80
CA ALA A 26 20.53 -34.12 38.05
C ALA A 26 19.29 -33.21 38.06
N LEU A 27 18.98 -32.54 39.17
CA LEU A 27 17.88 -31.57 39.26
C LEU A 27 18.16 -30.32 38.42
N VAL A 28 19.39 -29.82 38.44
CA VAL A 28 19.81 -28.68 37.61
C VAL A 28 19.85 -29.09 36.13
N ALA A 29 20.30 -30.29 35.80
CA ALA A 29 20.21 -30.82 34.44
C ALA A 29 18.75 -30.96 33.99
N LEU A 30 17.84 -31.42 34.84
CA LEU A 30 16.39 -31.44 34.55
C LEU A 30 15.78 -30.04 34.37
N PHE A 31 16.34 -28.99 34.98
CA PHE A 31 15.93 -27.60 34.78
C PHE A 31 16.64 -26.89 33.60
N VAL A 32 17.79 -27.41 33.15
CA VAL A 32 18.54 -26.91 31.99
C VAL A 32 18.09 -27.62 30.69
N ASP A 33 17.67 -28.88 30.77
CA ASP A 33 17.12 -29.71 29.67
C ASP A 33 15.58 -29.76 29.66
N ALA A 34 14.88 -29.04 30.55
CA ALA A 34 13.47 -28.77 30.31
C ALA A 34 13.40 -28.00 28.98
N PRO A 35 12.75 -28.53 27.92
CA PRO A 35 12.60 -27.78 26.68
C PRO A 35 11.97 -26.45 27.07
N ALA A 36 12.68 -25.34 26.83
CA ALA A 36 12.13 -24.02 27.05
C ALA A 36 10.76 -24.02 26.35
N HIS A 37 9.69 -23.80 27.12
CA HIS A 37 8.36 -23.82 26.55
C HIS A 37 8.35 -22.82 25.39
N ALA A 38 8.11 -23.33 24.18
CA ALA A 38 8.06 -22.49 23.00
C ALA A 38 6.79 -21.65 23.10
N ALA A 39 6.94 -20.41 23.56
CA ALA A 39 5.83 -19.49 23.79
C ALA A 39 4.87 -19.48 22.60
N ARG A 40 3.57 -19.53 22.88
CA ARG A 40 2.50 -19.51 21.88
C ARG A 40 1.69 -18.24 22.00
N ALA A 41 0.94 -17.92 20.95
CA ALA A 41 0.01 -16.80 20.90
C ALA A 41 -1.35 -17.28 20.41
N LEU A 42 -2.43 -16.83 21.06
CA LEU A 42 -3.79 -17.04 20.59
C LEU A 42 -4.05 -16.08 19.43
N VAL A 43 -4.31 -16.63 18.25
CA VAL A 43 -4.44 -15.86 17.00
C VAL A 43 -5.52 -16.43 16.10
N TYR A 44 -5.98 -15.65 15.13
CA TYR A 44 -6.58 -16.22 13.92
C TYR A 44 -5.45 -16.77 13.04
N PRO A 45 -5.47 -18.07 12.65
CA PRO A 45 -4.40 -18.65 11.85
C PRO A 45 -4.14 -17.94 10.51
N VAL A 46 -5.21 -17.42 9.89
CA VAL A 46 -5.19 -16.58 8.69
C VAL A 46 -5.87 -15.27 9.03
N ASN A 47 -7.20 -15.25 9.06
CA ASN A 47 -7.98 -14.07 9.42
C ASN A 47 -9.37 -14.52 9.95
N PRO A 48 -10.17 -13.62 10.53
CA PRO A 48 -11.50 -13.94 11.06
C PRO A 48 -12.52 -14.44 10.03
N VAL A 49 -12.32 -14.18 8.74
CA VAL A 49 -13.25 -14.61 7.67
C VAL A 49 -12.94 -16.06 7.29
N ARG A 50 -11.67 -16.37 6.99
CA ARG A 50 -11.25 -17.71 6.55
C ARG A 50 -11.08 -18.69 7.69
N THR A 51 -10.57 -18.24 8.83
CA THR A 51 -10.35 -19.05 10.02
C THR A 51 -11.04 -18.38 11.22
N PRO A 52 -12.38 -18.46 11.32
CA PRO A 52 -13.14 -17.71 12.34
C PRO A 52 -12.91 -18.19 13.78
N ALA A 53 -12.25 -19.34 13.96
CA ALA A 53 -11.84 -19.83 15.27
C ALA A 53 -10.40 -19.42 15.56
N VAL A 54 -10.17 -18.86 16.75
CA VAL A 54 -8.82 -18.60 17.25
C VAL A 54 -8.14 -19.89 17.69
N GLU A 55 -6.83 -19.96 17.48
CA GLU A 55 -5.99 -21.09 17.85
C GLU A 55 -4.71 -20.61 18.53
N LEU A 56 -4.21 -21.41 19.47
CA LEU A 56 -2.94 -21.17 20.12
C LEU A 56 -1.79 -21.69 19.24
N LYS A 57 -1.03 -20.77 18.63
CA LYS A 57 0.05 -21.07 17.66
C LYS A 57 1.42 -20.73 18.24
N SER A 58 2.43 -21.56 17.96
CA SER A 58 3.81 -21.27 18.36
C SER A 58 4.33 -19.98 17.76
N LEU A 59 5.12 -19.24 18.53
CA LEU A 59 5.87 -18.08 18.05
C LEU A 59 7.15 -18.56 17.37
N ALA A 60 7.36 -18.16 16.11
CA ALA A 60 8.53 -18.57 15.32
C ALA A 60 9.84 -18.01 15.90
N ILE A 61 9.76 -16.83 16.53
CA ILE A 61 10.86 -16.21 17.27
C ILE A 61 10.39 -15.99 18.70
N ALA A 62 11.13 -16.50 19.69
CA ALA A 62 10.77 -16.36 21.09
C ALA A 62 10.94 -14.90 21.58
N PRO A 63 9.99 -14.35 22.35
CA PRO A 63 10.16 -13.05 22.98
C PRO A 63 11.28 -13.01 24.03
N THR A 64 11.97 -11.88 24.12
CA THR A 64 12.93 -11.60 25.19
C THR A 64 12.20 -10.95 26.37
N GLY A 65 11.70 -11.78 27.28
CA GLY A 65 11.02 -11.34 28.51
C GLY A 65 9.50 -11.37 28.41
N ALA A 66 8.83 -10.57 29.24
CA ALA A 66 7.37 -10.62 29.41
C ALA A 66 6.58 -9.82 28.36
N SER A 67 7.26 -9.10 27.46
CA SER A 67 6.63 -8.36 26.36
C SER A 67 6.96 -9.00 25.03
N LEU A 68 6.11 -8.79 24.02
CA LEU A 68 6.32 -9.22 22.65
C LEU A 68 7.41 -8.38 21.95
N GLU A 69 8.64 -8.61 22.36
CA GLU A 69 9.85 -8.00 21.82
C GLU A 69 10.92 -9.08 21.59
N SER A 70 11.79 -8.89 20.62
CA SER A 70 13.02 -9.67 20.44
C SER A 70 14.11 -8.76 19.86
N PRO A 71 15.33 -9.26 19.60
CA PRO A 71 16.34 -8.49 18.87
C PRO A 71 15.90 -8.04 17.47
N LEU A 72 14.88 -8.68 16.88
CA LEU A 72 14.42 -8.41 15.51
C LEU A 72 13.18 -7.54 15.40
N LEU A 73 12.35 -7.45 16.45
CA LEU A 73 11.13 -6.67 16.41
C LEU A 73 10.61 -6.28 17.79
N ARG A 74 9.77 -5.24 17.84
CA ARG A 74 9.02 -4.82 19.02
C ARG A 74 7.59 -4.52 18.64
N VAL A 75 6.64 -5.21 19.25
CA VAL A 75 5.20 -4.96 19.02
C VAL A 75 4.63 -4.16 20.18
N ARG A 76 3.90 -3.09 19.85
CA ARG A 76 3.28 -2.15 20.79
C ARG A 76 1.92 -1.68 20.30
N SER A 77 0.96 -1.55 21.20
CA SER A 77 -0.30 -0.89 20.90
C SER A 77 -0.22 0.63 21.00
N CYS A 78 -1.05 1.30 20.22
CA CYS A 78 -1.19 2.76 20.23
C CYS A 78 -2.29 3.20 21.22
N ALA A 79 -1.88 3.63 22.42
CA ALA A 79 -2.79 4.06 23.50
C ALA A 79 -3.00 5.58 23.58
N ASP A 80 -4.21 6.04 23.91
CA ASP A 80 -4.48 7.46 24.11
C ASP A 80 -4.30 7.89 25.58
N ARG A 81 -3.13 8.44 25.94
CA ARG A 81 -2.78 8.79 27.33
C ARG A 81 -2.57 10.26 27.64
N GLY A 82 -2.70 11.15 26.66
CA GLY A 82 -2.32 12.54 26.89
C GLY A 82 -1.26 13.08 25.95
N ARG A 83 -0.47 12.18 25.37
CA ARG A 83 0.81 12.53 24.74
C ARG A 83 0.61 13.49 23.57
N THR A 84 1.44 14.52 23.50
CA THR A 84 1.57 15.37 22.33
C THR A 84 3.00 15.30 21.80
N THR A 85 3.17 15.55 20.52
CA THR A 85 4.46 15.55 19.84
C THR A 85 4.52 16.69 18.83
N LEU A 86 5.69 17.29 18.66
CA LEU A 86 5.92 18.31 17.65
C LEU A 86 6.47 17.66 16.39
N VAL A 87 5.73 17.77 15.29
CA VAL A 87 6.18 17.35 13.95
C VAL A 87 6.12 18.58 13.06
N PRO A 88 7.19 19.39 12.97
CA PRO A 88 7.18 20.72 12.34
C PRO A 88 6.74 20.71 10.87
N THR A 89 6.99 19.60 10.17
CA THR A 89 6.57 19.35 8.79
C THR A 89 5.06 19.18 8.64
N VAL A 90 4.36 18.79 9.70
CA VAL A 90 2.92 18.51 9.72
C VAL A 90 2.14 19.64 10.39
N SER A 91 2.63 20.14 11.53
CA SER A 91 1.99 21.18 12.31
C SER A 91 3.02 22.09 12.98
N PRO A 92 2.81 23.42 12.99
CA PRO A 92 3.69 24.35 13.69
C PRO A 92 3.57 24.25 15.23
N THR A 93 2.54 23.56 15.73
CA THR A 93 2.31 23.33 17.16
C THR A 93 2.28 21.82 17.48
N PRO A 94 2.58 21.40 18.72
CA PRO A 94 2.44 20.02 19.12
C PRO A 94 1.02 19.50 18.86
N ILE A 95 0.93 18.27 18.34
CA ILE A 95 -0.32 17.56 18.06
C ILE A 95 -0.40 16.30 18.91
N ARG A 96 -1.62 15.84 19.23
CA ARG A 96 -1.92 14.62 19.94
C ARG A 96 -1.29 13.41 19.24
N ALA A 97 -0.63 12.56 20.01
CA ALA A 97 -0.07 11.29 19.57
C ALA A 97 -0.40 10.20 20.58
N CYS A 98 -0.39 8.94 20.15
CA CYS A 98 -0.55 7.84 21.09
C CYS A 98 0.73 7.56 21.85
N THR A 99 0.59 7.09 23.09
CA THR A 99 1.67 6.44 23.82
C THR A 99 1.76 4.99 23.36
N LEU A 100 2.95 4.56 22.94
CA LEU A 100 3.19 3.17 22.57
C LEU A 100 3.34 2.34 23.85
N GLU A 101 2.44 1.39 24.06
CA GLU A 101 2.36 0.56 25.27
C GLU A 101 2.46 -0.93 24.93
N ALA A 102 2.94 -1.73 25.88
CA ALA A 102 2.99 -3.19 25.78
C ALA A 102 1.85 -3.78 26.60
N ALA A 103 0.80 -4.27 25.94
CA ALA A 103 -0.38 -4.82 26.58
C ALA A 103 -0.26 -6.33 26.82
N ALA A 104 0.29 -7.06 25.84
CA ALA A 104 0.37 -8.51 25.89
C ALA A 104 1.35 -8.98 26.96
N ARG A 105 0.89 -9.94 27.76
CA ARG A 105 1.66 -10.59 28.82
C ARG A 105 1.46 -12.10 28.71
N PRO A 106 2.52 -12.90 28.94
CA PRO A 106 2.36 -14.34 28.99
C PRO A 106 1.60 -14.74 30.26
N ASN A 107 0.85 -15.84 30.17
CA ASN A 107 0.26 -16.54 31.31
C ASN A 107 1.34 -17.37 32.05
N ASP A 108 0.94 -18.17 33.04
CA ASP A 108 1.85 -18.99 33.85
C ASP A 108 2.59 -20.07 33.02
N ASP A 109 2.01 -20.49 31.89
CA ASP A 109 2.63 -21.43 30.95
C ASP A 109 3.64 -20.73 30.02
N GLY A 110 3.64 -19.40 29.95
CA GLY A 110 4.48 -18.63 29.02
C GLY A 110 3.78 -18.26 27.72
N ASP A 111 2.47 -18.49 27.62
CA ASP A 111 1.66 -18.26 26.42
C ASP A 111 0.92 -16.92 26.46
N TYR A 112 0.77 -16.29 25.31
CA TYR A 112 0.04 -15.04 25.12
C TYR A 112 -1.39 -15.34 24.63
N ASP A 113 -2.31 -15.56 25.57
CA ASP A 113 -3.64 -16.14 25.30
C ASP A 113 -4.83 -15.19 25.51
N ALA A 114 -4.57 -13.87 25.54
CA ALA A 114 -5.63 -12.87 25.63
C ALA A 114 -6.62 -13.03 24.46
N PRO A 115 -7.95 -13.09 24.70
CA PRO A 115 -8.92 -13.29 23.62
C PRO A 115 -9.11 -12.03 22.75
N PRO A 116 -9.57 -12.18 21.49
CA PRO A 116 -9.91 -11.04 20.65
C PRO A 116 -11.03 -10.22 21.27
N ARG A 117 -11.01 -8.91 21.03
CA ARG A 117 -12.02 -8.00 21.57
C ARG A 117 -13.32 -8.07 20.78
N SER A 118 -14.44 -7.94 21.51
CA SER A 118 -15.76 -7.73 20.90
C SER A 118 -15.92 -6.33 20.29
N VAL A 119 -15.12 -5.36 20.76
CA VAL A 119 -15.02 -4.00 20.21
C VAL A 119 -13.53 -3.74 19.96
N PRO A 120 -13.05 -3.85 18.72
CA PRO A 120 -11.64 -3.72 18.41
C PRO A 120 -11.07 -2.36 18.86
N ASP A 121 -11.80 -1.26 18.61
CA ASP A 121 -11.40 0.06 19.11
C ASP A 121 -12.01 0.43 20.47
N ALA A 122 -11.42 -0.08 21.55
CA ALA A 122 -11.86 0.20 22.92
C ALA A 122 -11.43 1.60 23.43
N ARG A 123 -11.70 2.68 22.66
CA ARG A 123 -11.48 4.09 23.06
C ARG A 123 -10.04 4.46 23.47
N GLY A 124 -9.04 3.82 22.89
CA GLY A 124 -7.64 4.17 23.08
C GLY A 124 -6.92 3.28 24.07
N GLU A 125 -7.53 2.15 24.44
CA GLU A 125 -6.89 1.14 25.27
C GLU A 125 -6.04 0.16 24.44
N PRO A 126 -4.82 -0.18 24.89
CA PRO A 126 -3.92 -1.14 24.23
C PRO A 126 -4.55 -2.52 24.01
N ASP A 127 -4.40 -3.17 22.86
CA ASP A 127 -4.99 -4.48 22.57
C ASP A 127 -3.94 -5.62 22.60
N ALA A 128 -4.03 -6.46 23.64
CA ALA A 128 -3.13 -7.60 23.82
C ALA A 128 -3.27 -8.68 22.74
N PHE A 129 -4.48 -8.90 22.20
CA PHE A 129 -4.67 -9.87 21.11
C PHE A 129 -4.09 -9.32 19.80
N ALA A 130 -4.28 -8.03 19.51
CA ALA A 130 -3.67 -7.38 18.35
C ALA A 130 -2.13 -7.50 18.39
N GLU A 131 -1.51 -7.26 19.55
CA GLU A 131 -0.06 -7.39 19.71
C GLU A 131 0.40 -8.84 19.50
N ALA A 132 -0.30 -9.82 20.08
CA ALA A 132 0.03 -11.24 19.94
C ALA A 132 -0.13 -11.75 18.50
N SER A 133 -1.23 -11.36 17.84
CA SER A 133 -1.50 -11.66 16.43
C SER A 133 -0.43 -11.09 15.51
N ALA A 134 -0.12 -9.79 15.63
CA ALA A 134 0.92 -9.16 14.81
C ALA A 134 2.29 -9.79 15.07
N TYR A 135 2.67 -10.05 16.33
CA TYR A 135 3.95 -10.68 16.64
C TYR A 135 4.07 -12.07 16.01
N HIS A 136 3.03 -12.90 16.11
CA HIS A 136 3.00 -14.22 15.50
C HIS A 136 3.20 -14.14 13.98
N HIS A 137 2.43 -13.31 13.28
CA HIS A 137 2.46 -13.23 11.82
C HIS A 137 3.73 -12.55 11.28
N VAL A 138 4.25 -11.51 11.95
CA VAL A 138 5.54 -10.91 11.59
C VAL A 138 6.67 -11.92 11.77
N THR A 139 6.75 -12.61 12.91
CA THR A 139 7.84 -13.56 13.15
C THR A 139 7.79 -14.77 12.23
N ARG A 140 6.59 -15.31 11.96
CA ARG A 140 6.38 -16.35 10.95
C ARG A 140 6.89 -15.93 9.58
N THR A 141 6.60 -14.71 9.16
CA THR A 141 7.02 -14.16 7.86
C THR A 141 8.53 -13.94 7.80
N LEU A 142 9.12 -13.38 8.84
CA LEU A 142 10.57 -13.21 8.94
C LEU A 142 11.30 -14.57 8.86
N THR A 143 10.84 -15.58 9.59
CA THR A 143 11.41 -16.93 9.53
C THR A 143 11.18 -17.60 8.17
N PHE A 144 10.04 -17.36 7.52
CA PHE A 144 9.80 -17.81 6.14
C PHE A 144 10.86 -17.25 5.19
N PHE A 145 11.12 -15.94 5.22
CA PHE A 145 12.14 -15.34 4.35
C PHE A 145 13.58 -15.71 4.71
N GLU A 146 13.90 -15.91 5.99
CA GLU A 146 15.21 -16.43 6.43
C GLU A 146 15.46 -17.82 5.85
N GLY A 147 14.46 -18.70 5.89
CA GLY A 147 14.53 -20.03 5.28
C GLY A 147 14.57 -19.98 3.75
N LEU A 148 13.77 -19.10 3.14
CA LEU A 148 13.66 -18.96 1.68
C LEU A 148 14.95 -18.47 1.04
N LEU A 149 15.62 -17.49 1.68
CA LEU A 149 16.82 -16.85 1.16
C LEU A 149 18.12 -17.46 1.69
N GLY A 150 18.04 -18.33 2.70
CA GLY A 150 19.21 -18.87 3.39
C GLY A 150 20.05 -17.80 4.11
N GLU A 151 19.48 -16.63 4.37
CA GLU A 151 20.16 -15.48 4.98
C GLU A 151 19.67 -15.25 6.40
N SER A 152 20.59 -15.19 7.37
CA SER A 152 20.18 -14.89 8.73
C SER A 152 19.72 -13.45 8.89
N LEU A 153 18.62 -13.28 9.62
CA LEU A 153 18.12 -11.96 10.01
C LEU A 153 18.81 -11.41 11.27
N ALA A 154 19.65 -12.21 11.93
CA ALA A 154 20.36 -11.81 13.14
C ALA A 154 21.21 -10.54 12.94
N GLY A 155 21.19 -9.64 13.93
CA GLY A 155 21.96 -8.39 13.90
C GLY A 155 21.33 -7.27 13.06
N ARG A 156 20.20 -7.51 12.38
CA ARG A 156 19.40 -6.43 11.78
C ARG A 156 18.89 -5.47 12.87
N PRO A 157 18.77 -4.16 12.60
CA PRO A 157 18.01 -3.27 13.47
C PRO A 157 16.60 -3.82 13.66
N PRO A 158 16.05 -3.80 14.89
CA PRO A 158 14.70 -4.28 15.12
C PRO A 158 13.67 -3.42 14.41
N LEU A 159 12.65 -4.09 13.89
CA LEU A 159 11.45 -3.50 13.30
C LEU A 159 10.48 -3.08 14.43
N ASP A 160 10.04 -1.83 14.44
CA ASP A 160 8.93 -1.44 15.29
C ASP A 160 7.62 -1.80 14.61
N VAL A 161 6.71 -2.41 15.35
CA VAL A 161 5.37 -2.79 14.88
C VAL A 161 4.35 -2.15 15.82
N VAL A 162 3.58 -1.22 15.28
CA VAL A 162 2.54 -0.51 16.02
C VAL A 162 1.18 -1.05 15.61
N VAL A 163 0.40 -1.57 16.56
CA VAL A 163 -0.95 -2.09 16.33
C VAL A 163 -2.03 -1.21 16.96
N SER A 164 -3.28 -1.47 16.59
CA SER A 164 -4.44 -0.64 16.97
C SER A 164 -4.19 0.85 16.68
N GLY A 165 -3.59 1.11 15.53
CA GLY A 165 -2.99 2.39 15.15
C GLY A 165 -3.98 3.54 15.15
N ARG A 166 -3.55 4.67 15.73
CA ARG A 166 -4.30 5.93 15.81
C ARG A 166 -3.44 7.09 15.33
N LEU A 167 -4.08 8.05 14.68
CA LEU A 167 -3.45 9.31 14.26
C LEU A 167 -4.35 10.49 14.62
N SER A 168 -3.74 11.62 14.94
CA SER A 168 -4.48 12.87 15.16
C SER A 168 -5.06 13.37 13.84
N ASP A 169 -6.30 13.87 13.87
CA ASP A 169 -6.90 14.50 12.69
C ASP A 169 -6.08 15.73 12.24
N ALA A 170 -5.35 16.38 13.16
CA ALA A 170 -4.41 17.47 12.85
C ALA A 170 -3.25 17.03 11.96
N PHE A 171 -2.91 15.74 11.94
CA PHE A 171 -1.93 15.19 10.99
C PHE A 171 -2.36 15.39 9.52
N PHE A 172 -3.67 15.57 9.31
CA PHE A 172 -4.30 15.77 8.00
C PHE A 172 -4.94 17.17 7.88
N GLY A 173 -4.53 18.13 8.73
CA GLY A 173 -5.07 19.49 8.76
C GLY A 173 -6.47 19.61 9.38
N GLY A 174 -6.91 18.62 10.15
CA GLY A 174 -8.12 18.65 10.97
C GLY A 174 -7.88 19.14 12.41
N ASP A 175 -8.84 18.85 13.30
CA ASP A 175 -8.74 19.18 14.72
C ASP A 175 -7.76 18.23 15.45
N ASP A 176 -7.27 18.61 16.63
CA ASP A 176 -6.30 17.78 17.37
C ASP A 176 -6.92 16.59 18.13
N ARG A 177 -7.70 15.78 17.43
CA ARG A 177 -8.38 14.59 17.96
C ARG A 177 -7.65 13.33 17.51
N LEU A 178 -7.18 12.54 18.47
CA LEU A 178 -6.61 11.21 18.19
C LEU A 178 -7.73 10.20 17.90
N ALA A 179 -7.68 9.59 16.72
CA ALA A 179 -8.72 8.68 16.25
C ALA A 179 -8.12 7.38 15.72
N PRO A 180 -8.84 6.24 15.83
CA PRO A 180 -8.49 5.04 15.09
C PRO A 180 -8.47 5.36 13.59
N ARG A 181 -7.47 4.85 12.89
CA ARG A 181 -7.31 5.06 11.45
C ARG A 181 -7.24 3.70 10.76
N ALA A 182 -8.10 3.51 9.77
CA ALA A 182 -8.01 2.36 8.90
C ALA A 182 -6.77 2.51 8.03
N GLY A 183 -5.95 1.47 7.97
CA GLY A 183 -4.72 1.48 7.18
C GLY A 183 -3.74 0.44 7.69
N ALA A 184 -2.81 0.05 6.84
CA ALA A 184 -1.52 -0.46 7.25
C ALA A 184 -0.45 0.15 6.34
N LEU A 185 0.79 0.19 6.82
CA LEU A 185 1.92 0.71 6.05
C LEU A 185 3.25 0.26 6.64
N TYR A 186 4.19 -0.04 5.76
CA TYR A 186 5.60 -0.15 6.04
C TYR A 186 6.33 1.17 5.73
N LEU A 187 7.15 1.64 6.67
CA LEU A 187 7.95 2.85 6.56
C LEU A 187 9.43 2.54 6.87
N PRO A 188 10.30 2.54 5.86
CA PRO A 188 11.73 2.32 6.08
C PRO A 188 12.38 3.50 6.82
N ALA A 189 13.38 3.22 7.66
CA ALA A 189 14.20 4.15 8.43
C ALA A 189 15.14 4.98 7.55
N ARG A 190 14.56 5.76 6.63
CA ARG A 190 15.26 6.69 5.74
C ARG A 190 14.46 7.96 5.55
N ASP A 191 15.12 9.05 5.20
CA ASP A 191 14.47 10.31 4.87
C ASP A 191 13.43 10.12 3.75
N GLY A 192 12.38 10.94 3.76
CA GLY A 192 11.28 10.87 2.82
C GLY A 192 9.92 10.94 3.51
N ALA A 193 8.87 10.48 2.81
CA ALA A 193 7.48 10.59 3.24
C ALA A 193 7.18 9.92 4.59
N GLY A 194 7.96 8.91 4.99
CA GLY A 194 7.80 8.23 6.28
C GLY A 194 8.38 8.95 7.49
N ALA A 195 9.30 9.92 7.30
CA ALA A 195 9.99 10.57 8.40
C ALA A 195 9.05 11.33 9.37
N PRO A 196 8.05 12.10 8.89
CA PRO A 196 7.08 12.75 9.79
C PRO A 196 6.28 11.75 10.62
N PHE A 197 5.96 10.59 10.06
CA PHE A 197 5.18 9.55 10.72
C PHE A 197 5.98 8.85 11.82
N ARG A 198 7.24 8.53 11.54
CA ARG A 198 8.17 7.98 12.54
C ARG A 198 8.43 8.99 13.67
N ALA A 199 8.62 10.27 13.34
CA ALA A 199 8.72 11.35 14.33
C ALA A 199 7.45 11.49 15.18
N TYR A 200 6.27 11.35 14.56
CA TYR A 200 4.97 11.38 15.24
C TYR A 200 4.85 10.25 16.29
N LEU A 201 5.29 9.04 15.94
CA LEU A 201 5.25 7.88 16.83
C LEU A 201 6.41 7.84 17.83
N GLY A 202 7.48 8.58 17.57
CA GLY A 202 8.66 8.66 18.43
C GLY A 202 9.64 7.51 18.18
N THR A 203 9.79 7.08 16.93
CA THR A 203 10.76 6.07 16.51
C THR A 203 11.67 6.57 15.40
N GLU A 204 12.86 5.98 15.28
CA GLU A 204 13.81 6.17 14.17
C GLU A 204 14.02 4.89 13.37
N ARG A 205 13.32 3.80 13.72
CA ARG A 205 13.49 2.45 13.13
C ARG A 205 12.57 2.25 11.94
N ASP A 206 12.81 1.15 11.21
CA ASP A 206 11.83 0.63 10.27
C ASP A 206 10.53 0.40 11.06
N LEU A 207 9.39 0.75 10.46
CA LEU A 207 8.10 0.74 11.14
C LEU A 207 7.07 0.02 10.28
N ILE A 208 6.40 -0.97 10.85
CA ILE A 208 5.08 -1.38 10.38
C ILE A 208 4.05 -0.71 11.30
N TRP A 209 3.14 0.05 10.71
CA TRP A 209 2.00 0.59 11.42
C TRP A 209 0.74 -0.08 10.92
N VAL A 210 -0.05 -0.63 11.84
CA VAL A 210 -1.28 -1.36 11.57
C VAL A 210 -2.41 -0.67 12.32
N GLY A 211 -3.34 -0.14 11.56
CA GLY A 211 -4.46 0.67 12.00
C GLY A 211 -5.63 -0.12 12.58
N ALA A 212 -6.67 0.61 12.93
CA ALA A 212 -7.94 0.06 13.36
C ALA A 212 -9.10 0.99 13.00
N THR A 213 -10.31 0.46 13.09
CA THR A 213 -11.58 1.19 13.04
C THR A 213 -12.42 0.78 14.25
N PRO A 214 -13.54 1.46 14.52
CA PRO A 214 -14.46 1.05 15.58
C PRO A 214 -14.91 -0.42 15.54
N SER A 215 -14.88 -1.07 14.38
CA SER A 215 -15.39 -2.43 14.16
C SER A 215 -14.34 -3.45 13.72
N VAL A 216 -13.12 -3.03 13.38
CA VAL A 216 -12.08 -3.88 12.80
C VAL A 216 -10.71 -3.45 13.32
N ASP A 217 -9.87 -4.37 13.78
CA ASP A 217 -8.44 -4.12 14.00
C ASP A 217 -7.64 -4.86 12.93
N PHE A 218 -6.84 -4.13 12.16
CA PHE A 218 -6.14 -4.68 11.00
C PHE A 218 -5.08 -5.72 11.42
N ALA A 219 -4.62 -5.70 12.68
CA ALA A 219 -3.67 -6.68 13.19
C ALA A 219 -4.28 -8.07 13.38
N TYR A 220 -5.61 -8.21 13.30
CA TYR A 220 -6.28 -9.51 13.36
C TYR A 220 -6.25 -10.23 11.99
N ASP A 221 -5.90 -9.50 10.94
CA ASP A 221 -5.79 -9.98 9.56
C ASP A 221 -4.33 -10.34 9.25
N ALA A 222 -4.01 -11.63 9.11
CA ALA A 222 -2.66 -12.04 8.77
C ALA A 222 -2.24 -11.49 7.41
N ASP A 223 -3.16 -11.41 6.44
CA ASP A 223 -2.80 -11.05 5.06
C ASP A 223 -2.24 -9.63 5.03
N VAL A 224 -2.84 -8.71 5.80
CA VAL A 224 -2.32 -7.34 5.99
C VAL A 224 -0.97 -7.32 6.71
N VAL A 225 -0.84 -8.02 7.84
CA VAL A 225 0.41 -8.00 8.63
C VAL A 225 1.58 -8.62 7.85
N VAL A 226 1.32 -9.71 7.13
CA VAL A 226 2.30 -10.40 6.30
C VAL A 226 2.68 -9.54 5.10
N HIS A 227 1.71 -8.89 4.44
CA HIS A 227 1.94 -7.95 3.33
C HIS A 227 2.93 -6.84 3.74
N GLU A 228 2.68 -6.14 4.87
CA GLU A 228 3.60 -5.09 5.33
C GLU A 228 4.97 -5.63 5.75
N THR A 229 5.01 -6.86 6.27
CA THR A 229 6.27 -7.53 6.59
C THR A 229 7.05 -7.91 5.34
N ALA A 230 6.37 -8.28 4.26
CA ALA A 230 6.99 -8.55 2.97
C ALA A 230 7.65 -7.28 2.41
N HIS A 231 6.99 -6.11 2.49
CA HIS A 231 7.66 -4.84 2.16
C HIS A 231 8.95 -4.63 2.97
N ALA A 232 8.91 -4.87 4.29
CA ALA A 232 10.08 -4.71 5.16
C ALA A 232 11.26 -5.64 4.81
N VAL A 233 10.98 -6.81 4.22
CA VAL A 233 12.01 -7.74 3.77
C VAL A 233 12.52 -7.35 2.38
N LEU A 234 11.62 -7.00 1.47
CA LEU A 234 11.89 -6.76 0.05
C LEU A 234 12.49 -5.38 -0.24
N ASP A 235 12.30 -4.37 0.63
CA ASP A 235 12.86 -3.01 0.49
C ASP A 235 14.40 -2.93 0.63
N ARG A 236 15.10 -4.06 0.46
CA ARG A 236 16.56 -4.17 0.45
C ARG A 236 17.07 -4.28 -0.98
N GLY A 237 18.08 -3.49 -1.33
CA GLY A 237 18.69 -3.55 -2.67
C GLY A 237 17.92 -2.73 -3.70
N SER A 238 17.15 -3.39 -4.57
CA SER A 238 16.47 -2.78 -5.73
C SER A 238 15.56 -1.61 -5.34
N ARG A 239 14.86 -1.74 -4.19
CA ARG A 239 13.86 -0.80 -3.69
C ARG A 239 12.88 -0.44 -4.81
N ILE A 240 12.14 -1.39 -5.34
CA ILE A 240 11.15 -1.15 -6.40
C ILE A 240 10.06 -0.22 -5.87
N HIS A 241 9.89 0.96 -6.46
CA HIS A 241 8.85 1.94 -6.09
C HIS A 241 8.70 3.06 -7.14
N GLY A 242 7.61 3.81 -7.04
CA GLY A 242 7.37 5.06 -7.73
C GLY A 242 6.90 4.91 -9.17
N TYR A 243 7.21 5.92 -9.99
CA TYR A 243 6.80 6.00 -11.39
C TYR A 243 7.97 5.83 -12.35
N ARG A 244 7.68 5.29 -13.53
CA ARG A 244 8.59 5.28 -14.65
C ARG A 244 8.02 6.03 -15.83
N ARG A 245 8.83 6.87 -16.45
CA ARG A 245 8.50 7.49 -17.73
C ARG A 245 8.67 6.48 -18.87
N THR A 246 7.72 6.49 -19.79
CA THR A 246 7.63 5.64 -20.98
C THR A 246 7.25 6.49 -22.18
N ILE A 247 7.32 5.92 -23.39
CA ILE A 247 6.86 6.57 -24.63
C ILE A 247 5.38 7.04 -24.56
N ASP A 248 4.54 6.35 -23.78
CA ASP A 248 3.10 6.66 -23.66
C ASP A 248 2.77 7.66 -22.54
N GLY A 249 3.72 7.95 -21.65
CA GLY A 249 3.50 8.75 -20.45
C GLY A 249 4.13 8.12 -19.22
N LEU A 250 3.51 8.28 -18.05
CA LEU A 250 3.95 7.65 -16.82
C LEU A 250 3.36 6.24 -16.68
N SER A 251 4.18 5.31 -16.21
CA SER A 251 3.75 4.00 -15.76
C SER A 251 3.91 3.94 -14.24
N ALA A 252 2.85 3.47 -13.57
CA ALA A 252 2.85 3.14 -12.14
C ALA A 252 3.29 1.68 -11.88
N ASP A 253 3.81 0.98 -12.90
CA ASP A 253 4.25 -0.41 -12.78
C ASP A 253 5.26 -0.63 -11.64
N PRO A 254 6.25 0.27 -11.37
CA PRO A 254 7.17 0.04 -10.26
C PRO A 254 6.45 0.01 -8.91
N GLU A 255 5.60 1.00 -8.62
CA GLU A 255 4.81 0.99 -7.38
C GLU A 255 3.86 -0.23 -7.32
N ALA A 256 3.19 -0.55 -8.44
CA ALA A 256 2.32 -1.70 -8.53
C ALA A 256 3.04 -3.04 -8.35
N LEU A 257 4.31 -3.13 -8.75
CA LEU A 257 5.16 -4.30 -8.48
C LEU A 257 5.51 -4.42 -7.01
N SER A 258 5.78 -3.32 -6.31
CA SER A 258 6.00 -3.35 -4.86
C SER A 258 4.80 -3.97 -4.14
N GLU A 259 3.60 -3.49 -4.45
CA GLU A 259 2.33 -4.03 -3.92
C GLU A 259 2.10 -5.49 -4.35
N ALA A 260 2.35 -5.81 -5.61
CA ALA A 260 2.15 -7.17 -6.14
C ALA A 260 3.01 -8.21 -5.43
N LEU A 261 4.27 -7.88 -5.15
CA LEU A 261 5.19 -8.78 -4.48
C LEU A 261 4.78 -8.98 -3.01
N ALA A 262 4.31 -7.93 -2.34
CA ALA A 262 3.80 -8.03 -0.98
C ALA A 262 2.52 -8.88 -0.90
N ASP A 263 1.55 -8.66 -1.79
CA ASP A 263 0.34 -9.49 -1.91
C ASP A 263 0.67 -10.96 -2.24
N TYR A 264 1.61 -11.19 -3.16
CA TYR A 264 2.05 -12.54 -3.51
C TYR A 264 2.62 -13.27 -2.29
N PHE A 265 3.55 -12.66 -1.55
CA PHE A 265 4.12 -13.30 -0.36
C PHE A 265 3.14 -13.41 0.80
N ALA A 266 2.18 -12.48 0.93
CA ALA A 266 1.05 -12.64 1.84
C ALA A 266 0.31 -13.95 1.54
N ALA A 267 -0.11 -14.14 0.29
CA ALA A 267 -0.80 -15.37 -0.13
C ALA A 267 0.04 -16.64 0.03
N VAL A 268 1.34 -16.58 -0.23
CA VAL A 268 2.25 -17.72 -0.04
C VAL A 268 2.38 -18.11 1.42
N VAL A 269 2.57 -17.13 2.31
CA VAL A 269 2.78 -17.38 3.74
C VAL A 269 1.48 -17.81 4.40
N THR A 270 0.35 -17.18 4.10
CA THR A 270 -0.94 -17.48 4.73
C THR A 270 -1.65 -18.68 4.09
N GLY A 271 -1.36 -18.97 2.82
CA GLY A 271 -2.07 -19.97 2.02
C GLY A 271 -3.44 -19.48 1.55
N ASP A 272 -3.65 -18.17 1.53
CA ASP A 272 -4.90 -17.50 1.16
C ASP A 272 -4.69 -16.56 -0.04
N PRO A 273 -5.35 -16.80 -1.19
CA PRO A 273 -5.26 -15.88 -2.34
C PRO A 273 -6.05 -14.59 -2.16
N VAL A 274 -6.90 -14.48 -1.13
CA VAL A 274 -7.68 -13.26 -0.87
C VAL A 274 -6.94 -12.44 0.18
N ILE A 275 -6.78 -11.15 -0.11
CA ILE A 275 -5.98 -10.22 0.69
C ILE A 275 -6.90 -9.19 1.32
N GLY A 276 -6.92 -9.17 2.65
CA GLY A 276 -7.56 -8.14 3.47
C GLY A 276 -9.07 -8.25 3.53
N GLU A 277 -9.67 -9.41 3.26
CA GLU A 277 -11.12 -9.59 3.28
C GLU A 277 -11.73 -9.33 4.65
N TYR A 278 -11.02 -9.56 5.76
CA TYR A 278 -11.51 -9.15 7.08
C TYR A 278 -11.27 -7.65 7.31
N ALA A 279 -10.05 -7.20 7.07
CA ALA A 279 -9.65 -5.83 7.32
C ALA A 279 -10.51 -4.80 6.55
N LEU A 280 -11.00 -5.17 5.36
CA LEU A 280 -11.71 -4.28 4.45
C LEU A 280 -13.25 -4.48 4.43
N ASP A 281 -13.80 -5.56 5.00
CA ASP A 281 -15.25 -5.90 4.96
C ASP A 281 -16.18 -4.77 5.46
N GLY A 282 -15.75 -4.04 6.49
CA GLY A 282 -16.51 -2.91 7.05
C GLY A 282 -16.11 -1.54 6.52
N VAL A 283 -15.05 -1.45 5.71
CA VAL A 283 -14.39 -0.17 5.40
C VAL A 283 -14.41 0.12 3.90
N ALA A 284 -13.95 -0.83 3.08
CA ALA A 284 -13.89 -0.74 1.63
C ALA A 284 -13.83 -2.14 1.01
N PRO A 285 -14.94 -2.91 1.02
CA PRO A 285 -14.93 -4.31 0.58
C PRO A 285 -14.44 -4.51 -0.85
N ALA A 286 -14.72 -3.56 -1.75
CA ALA A 286 -14.27 -3.63 -3.15
C ALA A 286 -12.76 -3.38 -3.32
N SER A 287 -12.04 -3.08 -2.23
CA SER A 287 -10.58 -2.95 -2.20
C SER A 287 -9.88 -4.23 -1.73
N ALA A 288 -10.62 -5.23 -1.24
CA ALA A 288 -10.05 -6.57 -1.02
C ALA A 288 -9.63 -7.15 -2.36
N ARG A 289 -8.51 -7.88 -2.37
CA ARG A 289 -7.86 -8.33 -3.61
C ARG A 289 -7.85 -9.83 -3.65
N ASP A 290 -8.33 -10.40 -4.74
CA ASP A 290 -8.29 -11.84 -4.99
C ASP A 290 -7.30 -12.12 -6.12
N LEU A 291 -6.21 -12.83 -5.80
CA LEU A 291 -5.15 -13.17 -6.75
C LEU A 291 -5.59 -14.20 -7.81
N GLU A 292 -6.74 -14.86 -7.61
CA GLU A 292 -7.34 -15.79 -8.58
C GLU A 292 -8.33 -15.11 -9.52
N ALA A 293 -8.79 -13.90 -9.15
CA ALA A 293 -9.67 -13.13 -10.00
C ALA A 293 -8.95 -12.63 -11.27
N THR A 294 -9.73 -12.46 -12.35
CA THR A 294 -9.26 -11.75 -13.54
C THR A 294 -9.47 -10.26 -13.33
N PRO A 295 -8.40 -9.45 -13.23
CA PRO A 295 -8.54 -8.02 -13.02
C PRO A 295 -9.17 -7.33 -14.24
N PRO A 296 -9.90 -6.21 -14.06
CA PRO A 296 -10.43 -5.42 -15.15
C PRO A 296 -9.33 -4.98 -16.13
N GLU A 297 -9.68 -4.86 -17.41
CA GLU A 297 -8.75 -4.46 -18.48
C GLU A 297 -7.98 -3.16 -18.18
N LEU A 298 -8.65 -2.18 -17.56
CA LEU A 298 -8.07 -0.87 -17.25
C LEU A 298 -7.37 -0.82 -15.89
N ALA A 299 -7.27 -1.93 -15.14
CA ALA A 299 -6.71 -1.93 -13.78
C ALA A 299 -5.29 -1.35 -13.72
N ARG A 300 -4.44 -1.62 -14.72
CA ARG A 300 -3.06 -1.07 -14.80
C ARG A 300 -3.00 0.42 -15.10
N LEU A 301 -4.08 1.00 -15.63
CA LEU A 301 -4.11 2.40 -16.09
C LEU A 301 -4.74 3.36 -15.08
N THR A 302 -5.31 2.84 -13.98
CA THR A 302 -5.89 3.67 -12.91
C THR A 302 -4.84 4.46 -12.14
N GLY A 303 -3.61 3.95 -12.09
CA GLY A 303 -2.53 4.45 -11.23
C GLY A 303 -2.59 3.95 -9.80
N ASP A 304 -3.66 3.25 -9.41
CA ASP A 304 -3.76 2.58 -8.12
C ASP A 304 -2.82 1.37 -8.10
N PRO A 305 -1.70 1.43 -7.34
CA PRO A 305 -0.70 0.37 -7.37
C PRO A 305 -1.27 -0.95 -6.82
N HIS A 306 -2.18 -0.91 -5.85
CA HIS A 306 -2.78 -2.12 -5.29
C HIS A 306 -3.62 -2.86 -6.34
N ARG A 307 -4.45 -2.14 -7.11
CA ARG A 307 -5.29 -2.75 -8.15
C ARG A 307 -4.49 -3.19 -9.37
N ALA A 308 -3.50 -2.40 -9.77
CA ALA A 308 -2.58 -2.80 -10.84
C ALA A 308 -1.72 -4.01 -10.41
N GLY A 309 -1.32 -4.07 -9.14
CA GLY A 309 -0.49 -5.13 -8.57
C GLY A 309 -1.13 -6.51 -8.61
N VAL A 310 -2.45 -6.60 -8.45
CA VAL A 310 -3.21 -7.87 -8.62
C VAL A 310 -2.93 -8.56 -9.95
N VAL A 311 -2.68 -7.78 -11.02
CA VAL A 311 -2.35 -8.33 -12.34
C VAL A 311 -1.06 -9.14 -12.28
N PHE A 312 -0.02 -8.61 -11.65
CA PHE A 312 1.26 -9.32 -11.55
C PHE A 312 1.23 -10.39 -10.48
N ALA A 313 0.74 -10.08 -9.28
CA ALA A 313 0.61 -11.02 -8.16
C ALA A 313 -0.22 -12.26 -8.53
N GLY A 314 -1.35 -12.05 -9.25
CA GLY A 314 -2.18 -13.15 -9.72
C GLY A 314 -1.52 -14.01 -10.80
N ALA A 315 -0.63 -13.45 -11.62
CA ALA A 315 0.18 -14.23 -12.55
C ALA A 315 1.15 -15.14 -11.80
N LEU A 316 1.88 -14.58 -10.83
CA LEU A 316 2.81 -15.33 -9.98
C LEU A 316 2.09 -16.43 -9.20
N TRP A 317 0.95 -16.11 -8.57
CA TRP A 317 0.15 -17.08 -7.83
C TRP A 317 -0.35 -18.23 -8.72
N SER A 318 -0.88 -17.91 -9.90
CA SER A 318 -1.35 -18.91 -10.86
C SER A 318 -0.22 -19.85 -11.29
N ALA A 319 0.97 -19.30 -11.59
CA ALA A 319 2.14 -20.07 -11.97
C ALA A 319 2.63 -20.97 -10.82
N ARG A 320 2.77 -20.40 -9.61
CA ARG A 320 3.22 -21.10 -8.40
C ARG A 320 2.36 -22.32 -8.09
N ARG A 321 1.03 -22.21 -8.20
CA ARG A 321 0.11 -23.32 -7.92
C ARG A 321 0.26 -24.52 -8.87
N ALA A 322 0.81 -24.31 -10.06
CA ALA A 322 1.06 -25.38 -11.02
C ALA A 322 2.38 -26.13 -10.75
N LEU A 323 3.24 -25.63 -9.87
CA LEU A 323 4.56 -26.19 -9.59
C LEU A 323 4.51 -27.28 -8.50
N SER A 324 5.53 -28.15 -8.52
CA SER A 324 5.82 -29.03 -7.39
C SER A 324 6.23 -28.20 -6.16
N ALA A 325 6.12 -28.74 -4.94
CA ALA A 325 6.53 -27.99 -3.74
C ALA A 325 8.01 -27.55 -3.78
N ALA A 326 8.89 -28.38 -4.35
CA ALA A 326 10.32 -28.07 -4.47
C ALA A 326 10.59 -26.98 -5.51
N ASP A 327 9.81 -26.94 -6.59
CA ASP A 327 9.94 -25.91 -7.63
C ASP A 327 9.25 -24.61 -7.20
N ALA A 328 8.11 -24.69 -6.50
CA ALA A 328 7.45 -23.54 -5.88
C ALA A 328 8.38 -22.83 -4.89
N SER A 329 9.14 -23.57 -4.07
CA SER A 329 10.14 -22.95 -3.17
C SER A 329 11.27 -22.25 -3.93
N ARG A 330 11.74 -22.82 -5.05
CA ARG A 330 12.75 -22.17 -5.91
C ARG A 330 12.18 -20.96 -6.63
N PHE A 331 10.92 -21.04 -7.03
CA PHE A 331 10.16 -19.95 -7.63
C PHE A 331 10.00 -18.77 -6.67
N ASP A 332 9.55 -19.04 -5.44
CA ASP A 332 9.43 -18.05 -4.37
C ASP A 332 10.79 -17.37 -4.07
N ALA A 333 11.88 -18.15 -4.04
CA ALA A 333 13.22 -17.62 -3.78
C ALA A 333 13.71 -16.71 -4.91
N ALA A 334 13.55 -17.13 -6.17
CA ALA A 334 13.93 -16.32 -7.33
C ALA A 334 13.22 -14.95 -7.35
N ILE A 335 11.92 -14.93 -7.00
CA ILE A 335 11.16 -13.67 -6.88
C ILE A 335 11.76 -12.77 -5.80
N ALA A 336 11.98 -13.31 -4.59
CA ALA A 336 12.52 -12.54 -3.48
C ALA A 336 13.94 -12.03 -3.74
N GLU A 337 14.79 -12.84 -4.37
CA GLU A 337 16.16 -12.48 -4.74
C GLU A 337 16.20 -11.39 -5.81
N LEU A 338 15.41 -11.54 -6.88
CA LEU A 338 15.33 -10.55 -7.94
C LEU A 338 14.80 -9.21 -7.41
N ALA A 339 13.73 -9.25 -6.62
CA ALA A 339 13.18 -8.08 -5.95
C ALA A 339 14.17 -7.42 -4.98
N ARG A 340 15.23 -8.11 -4.54
CA ARG A 340 16.24 -7.55 -3.63
C ARG A 340 17.59 -7.29 -4.29
N ARG A 341 17.74 -7.57 -5.58
CA ARG A 341 19.04 -7.50 -6.25
C ARG A 341 19.44 -6.04 -6.51
N PRO A 342 20.66 -5.60 -6.19
CA PRO A 342 21.07 -4.20 -6.38
C PRO A 342 21.07 -3.70 -7.84
N ASP A 343 21.15 -4.61 -8.80
CA ASP A 343 21.14 -4.34 -10.24
C ASP A 343 19.72 -4.35 -10.83
N THR A 344 18.71 -4.82 -10.09
CA THR A 344 17.31 -4.67 -10.48
C THR A 344 16.91 -3.20 -10.32
N PRO A 345 16.50 -2.51 -11.40
CA PRO A 345 16.16 -1.10 -11.30
C PRO A 345 15.00 -0.85 -10.34
N SER A 346 15.11 0.20 -9.52
CA SER A 346 14.01 0.62 -8.63
C SER A 346 12.74 1.01 -9.40
N THR A 347 12.86 1.31 -10.69
CA THR A 347 11.78 1.67 -11.61
C THR A 347 11.52 0.58 -12.66
N VAL A 348 11.87 -0.67 -12.38
CA VAL A 348 11.57 -1.81 -13.26
C VAL A 348 10.08 -1.90 -13.56
N LYS A 349 9.72 -2.25 -14.80
CA LYS A 349 8.32 -2.47 -15.22
C LYS A 349 7.92 -3.94 -15.05
N MET A 350 6.61 -4.21 -15.08
CA MET A 350 6.08 -5.58 -14.95
C MET A 350 6.58 -6.52 -16.04
N ASP A 351 6.67 -6.05 -17.29
CA ASP A 351 7.18 -6.85 -18.42
C ASP A 351 8.66 -7.22 -18.26
N GLU A 352 9.46 -6.26 -17.80
CA GLU A 352 10.89 -6.42 -17.55
C GLU A 352 11.15 -7.39 -16.38
N LEU A 353 10.48 -7.19 -15.24
CA LEU A 353 10.64 -8.10 -14.09
C LEU A 353 10.12 -9.51 -14.41
N GLY A 354 9.00 -9.61 -15.13
CA GLY A 354 8.47 -10.89 -15.59
C GLY A 354 9.43 -11.64 -16.51
N ALA A 355 10.06 -10.95 -17.46
CA ALA A 355 11.06 -11.55 -18.34
C ALA A 355 12.32 -11.99 -17.57
N LEU A 356 12.85 -11.13 -16.68
CA LEU A 356 13.99 -11.47 -15.83
C LEU A 356 13.70 -12.69 -14.95
N LEU A 357 12.49 -12.80 -14.41
CA LEU A 357 12.08 -13.96 -13.62
C LEU A 357 12.02 -15.24 -14.45
N VAL A 358 11.48 -15.19 -15.67
CA VAL A 358 11.49 -16.33 -16.60
C VAL A 358 12.93 -16.78 -16.88
N GLU A 359 13.83 -15.85 -17.18
CA GLU A 359 15.24 -16.15 -17.44
C GLU A 359 15.93 -16.81 -16.23
N GLU A 360 15.73 -16.26 -15.02
CA GLU A 360 16.32 -16.77 -13.78
C GLU A 360 15.83 -18.20 -13.45
N LEU A 361 14.54 -18.45 -13.65
CA LEU A 361 13.94 -19.77 -13.39
C LEU A 361 14.40 -20.82 -14.40
N GLN A 362 14.50 -20.45 -15.68
CA GLN A 362 15.05 -21.32 -16.72
C GLN A 362 16.51 -21.68 -16.43
N ALA A 363 17.32 -20.69 -16.01
CA ALA A 363 18.71 -20.94 -15.60
C ALA A 363 18.81 -21.91 -14.40
N SER A 364 17.79 -21.91 -13.55
CA SER A 364 17.65 -22.81 -12.39
C SER A 364 16.91 -24.12 -12.70
N ALA A 365 16.63 -24.41 -13.97
CA ALA A 365 15.90 -25.59 -14.45
C ALA A 365 14.50 -25.77 -13.83
N VAL A 366 13.83 -24.66 -13.48
CA VAL A 366 12.41 -24.65 -13.11
C VAL A 366 11.57 -24.48 -14.38
N ASP A 367 10.48 -25.25 -14.52
CA ASP A 367 9.55 -25.11 -15.64
C ASP A 367 8.83 -23.76 -15.58
N THR A 368 9.01 -22.93 -16.62
CA THR A 368 8.42 -21.60 -16.72
C THR A 368 7.13 -21.56 -17.54
N SER A 369 6.67 -22.69 -18.07
CA SER A 369 5.52 -22.72 -18.99
C SER A 369 4.26 -22.08 -18.39
N SER A 370 3.97 -22.36 -17.12
CA SER A 370 2.83 -21.77 -16.41
C SER A 370 3.00 -20.28 -16.13
N LEU A 371 4.23 -19.81 -15.88
CA LEU A 371 4.52 -18.39 -15.69
C LEU A 371 4.36 -17.62 -17.00
N GLU A 372 4.97 -18.10 -18.08
CA GLU A 372 4.88 -17.47 -19.40
C GLU A 372 3.43 -17.40 -19.89
N GLU A 373 2.65 -18.46 -19.68
CA GLU A 373 1.21 -18.47 -19.96
C GLU A 373 0.46 -17.43 -19.11
N ALA A 374 0.68 -17.41 -17.80
CA ALA A 374 0.00 -16.47 -16.90
C ALA A 374 0.35 -15.00 -17.21
N LEU A 375 1.61 -14.71 -17.55
CA LEU A 375 2.07 -13.38 -17.98
C LEU A 375 1.42 -12.96 -19.30
N ARG A 376 1.27 -13.90 -20.25
CA ARG A 376 0.60 -13.66 -21.54
C ARG A 376 -0.90 -13.40 -21.37
N GLU A 377 -1.59 -14.25 -20.60
CA GLU A 377 -3.03 -14.12 -20.34
C GLU A 377 -3.38 -12.79 -19.68
N ARG A 378 -2.51 -12.30 -18.79
CA ARG A 378 -2.66 -11.03 -18.08
C ARG A 378 -2.08 -9.83 -18.83
N ARG A 379 -1.62 -10.02 -20.07
CA ARG A 379 -1.05 -8.97 -20.93
C ARG A 379 0.10 -8.21 -20.27
N ILE A 380 0.94 -8.94 -19.53
CA ILE A 380 2.19 -8.43 -18.96
C ILE A 380 3.30 -8.57 -19.99
N LEU A 381 3.39 -9.71 -20.69
CA LEU A 381 4.42 -9.97 -21.69
C LEU A 381 3.78 -10.39 -23.04
N PRO A 382 3.84 -9.55 -24.10
CA PRO A 382 4.28 -8.16 -24.08
C PRO A 382 3.27 -7.23 -23.40
N THR A 383 3.74 -6.13 -22.81
CA THR A 383 2.85 -5.09 -22.26
C THR A 383 2.24 -4.26 -23.42
N PRO A 384 0.91 -4.12 -23.49
CA PRO A 384 0.26 -3.25 -24.46
C PRO A 384 0.65 -1.77 -24.30
N ARG A 385 0.55 -1.00 -25.38
CA ARG A 385 0.61 0.47 -25.31
C ARG A 385 -0.48 0.99 -24.37
N ALA A 386 -0.18 2.03 -23.60
CA ALA A 386 -1.15 2.67 -22.71
C ALA A 386 -2.07 3.62 -23.49
N ILE A 387 -2.82 3.07 -24.45
CA ILE A 387 -3.74 3.79 -25.33
C ILE A 387 -5.11 3.13 -25.23
N VAL A 388 -6.13 3.91 -24.88
CA VAL A 388 -7.51 3.45 -24.68
C VAL A 388 -8.40 4.01 -25.79
N ASP A 389 -9.11 3.12 -26.49
CA ASP A 389 -10.09 3.51 -27.50
C ASP A 389 -11.39 3.98 -26.84
N VAL A 390 -11.87 5.17 -27.21
CA VAL A 390 -13.17 5.69 -26.78
C VAL A 390 -14.05 6.02 -27.96
N ARG A 391 -15.36 6.02 -27.72
CA ARG A 391 -16.36 6.51 -28.66
C ARG A 391 -16.60 8.00 -28.44
N PRO A 392 -16.92 8.77 -29.50
CA PRO A 392 -17.46 10.11 -29.34
C PRO A 392 -18.62 10.10 -28.33
N ASP A 393 -18.67 11.11 -27.46
CA ASP A 393 -19.70 11.33 -26.44
C ASP A 393 -19.79 10.26 -25.34
N GLY A 394 -18.88 9.27 -25.36
CA GLY A 394 -18.75 8.27 -24.31
C GLY A 394 -17.82 8.75 -23.18
N ALA A 395 -18.28 8.63 -21.94
CA ALA A 395 -17.44 8.85 -20.78
C ALA A 395 -16.62 7.59 -20.45
N LEU A 396 -15.30 7.72 -20.46
CA LEU A 396 -14.38 6.71 -19.91
C LEU A 396 -14.40 6.80 -18.38
N LEU A 397 -14.84 5.72 -17.75
CA LEU A 397 -14.93 5.60 -16.29
C LEU A 397 -13.82 4.69 -15.75
N SER A 398 -13.20 5.11 -14.66
CA SER A 398 -12.23 4.27 -13.94
C SER A 398 -12.93 3.12 -13.23
N PRO A 399 -12.44 1.88 -13.35
CA PRO A 399 -12.92 0.76 -12.53
C PRO A 399 -12.59 0.93 -11.04
N ALA A 400 -11.69 1.86 -10.69
CA ALA A 400 -11.31 2.20 -9.33
C ALA A 400 -12.02 3.46 -8.79
N GLY A 401 -12.99 3.99 -9.54
CA GLY A 401 -13.71 5.23 -9.20
C GLY A 401 -12.99 6.53 -9.60
N ALA A 402 -11.66 6.50 -9.80
CA ALA A 402 -10.90 7.58 -10.42
C ALA A 402 -9.59 7.08 -11.07
N PHE A 403 -9.03 7.87 -11.99
CA PHE A 403 -7.67 7.75 -12.52
C PHE A 403 -6.77 8.73 -11.79
N LEU A 404 -5.57 8.29 -11.36
CA LEU A 404 -4.59 9.19 -10.77
C LEU A 404 -4.00 10.14 -11.82
N ALA A 405 -3.75 11.37 -11.40
CA ALA A 405 -3.01 12.38 -12.13
C ALA A 405 -1.75 12.75 -11.32
N PRO A 406 -0.61 12.07 -11.55
CA PRO A 406 0.62 12.34 -10.82
C PRO A 406 1.05 13.79 -10.98
N GLY A 407 1.47 14.44 -9.90
CA GLY A 407 2.06 15.77 -9.92
C GLY A 407 3.53 15.76 -10.32
N THR A 408 4.09 16.93 -10.63
CA THR A 408 5.50 17.04 -11.02
C THR A 408 6.46 16.63 -9.91
N LEU A 409 6.10 16.75 -8.63
CA LEU A 409 6.94 16.25 -7.53
C LEU A 409 6.99 14.72 -7.47
N ALA A 410 5.87 14.05 -7.77
CA ALA A 410 5.79 12.59 -7.79
C ALA A 410 6.43 12.01 -9.06
N ALA A 411 6.31 12.71 -10.18
CA ALA A 411 6.76 12.26 -11.50
C ALA A 411 8.26 12.53 -11.78
N SER A 412 8.92 13.39 -11.02
CA SER A 412 10.30 13.81 -11.30
C SER A 412 11.33 12.92 -10.60
N ALA A 413 12.27 12.35 -11.36
CA ALA A 413 13.61 12.10 -10.81
C ALA A 413 14.27 13.45 -10.44
N PRO A 414 15.08 13.55 -9.38
CA PRO A 414 15.59 14.83 -8.85
C PRO A 414 16.30 15.77 -9.84
N SER A 415 16.72 15.30 -11.02
CA SER A 415 17.54 16.04 -11.97
C SER A 415 16.79 16.68 -13.14
N THR A 416 15.50 16.41 -13.36
CA THR A 416 14.73 17.00 -14.48
C THR A 416 13.28 17.22 -14.08
N ARG A 417 12.98 18.31 -13.37
CA ARG A 417 11.58 18.75 -13.20
C ARG A 417 11.08 19.24 -14.57
N SER A 418 10.37 18.36 -15.28
CA SER A 418 9.54 18.78 -16.41
C SER A 418 8.46 19.74 -15.91
N ALA A 419 8.10 20.73 -16.72
CA ALA A 419 6.97 21.63 -16.42
C ALA A 419 5.61 20.88 -16.42
N LEU A 420 5.57 19.65 -16.92
CA LEU A 420 4.39 18.78 -16.97
C LEU A 420 4.75 17.37 -16.52
N ALA A 421 3.96 16.80 -15.62
CA ALA A 421 3.93 15.38 -15.34
C ALA A 421 3.01 14.68 -16.38
N PRO A 422 3.50 13.67 -17.12
CA PRO A 422 2.66 12.92 -18.05
C PRO A 422 1.47 12.24 -17.37
N GLY A 423 0.40 12.05 -18.13
CA GLY A 423 -0.69 11.16 -17.71
C GLY A 423 -0.28 9.68 -17.77
N LEU A 424 -1.15 8.81 -17.27
CA LEU A 424 -0.91 7.36 -17.21
C LEU A 424 -1.26 6.61 -18.52
N PHE A 425 -2.11 7.20 -19.34
CA PHE A 425 -2.56 6.64 -20.61
C PHE A 425 -2.98 7.75 -21.56
N GLN A 426 -3.12 7.42 -22.84
CA GLN A 426 -3.73 8.27 -23.86
C GLN A 426 -5.09 7.72 -24.24
N VAL A 427 -5.99 8.59 -24.67
CA VAL A 427 -7.28 8.21 -25.24
C VAL A 427 -7.24 8.45 -26.75
N ARG A 428 -7.61 7.44 -27.53
CA ARG A 428 -7.78 7.55 -28.97
C ARG A 428 -9.26 7.64 -29.33
N VAL A 429 -9.62 8.59 -30.17
CA VAL A 429 -10.98 8.77 -30.69
C VAL A 429 -10.95 9.05 -32.20
N ALA A 430 -11.87 8.41 -32.94
CA ALA A 430 -12.06 8.69 -34.35
C ALA A 430 -12.83 10.01 -34.53
N ILE A 431 -12.38 10.84 -35.48
CA ILE A 431 -12.95 12.16 -35.75
C ILE A 431 -14.08 12.01 -36.79
N PRO A 432 -15.32 12.42 -36.47
CA PRO A 432 -16.42 12.47 -37.44
C PRO A 432 -16.14 13.42 -38.61
N SER A 433 -16.81 13.24 -39.74
CA SER A 433 -16.69 14.18 -40.86
C SER A 433 -17.38 15.52 -40.57
N GLY A 434 -16.76 16.63 -40.95
CA GLY A 434 -17.40 17.96 -40.95
C GLY A 434 -17.25 18.77 -39.65
N VAL A 435 -16.73 18.15 -38.58
CA VAL A 435 -16.47 18.83 -37.31
C VAL A 435 -15.17 19.62 -37.35
N LYS A 436 -15.08 20.69 -36.56
CA LYS A 436 -13.92 21.61 -36.52
C LYS A 436 -13.30 21.75 -35.14
N VAL A 437 -13.95 21.27 -34.09
CA VAL A 437 -13.48 21.42 -32.72
C VAL A 437 -13.62 20.10 -31.98
N LEU A 438 -12.56 19.73 -31.27
CA LEU A 438 -12.58 18.69 -30.27
C LEU A 438 -12.80 19.37 -28.91
N ARG A 439 -13.88 19.00 -28.24
CA ARG A 439 -14.17 19.38 -26.86
C ARG A 439 -13.98 18.16 -25.98
N GLY A 440 -13.22 18.29 -24.92
CA GLY A 440 -13.14 17.25 -23.90
C GLY A 440 -13.59 17.76 -22.54
N SER A 441 -14.07 16.84 -21.71
CA SER A 441 -14.37 17.12 -20.31
C SER A 441 -13.88 15.99 -19.41
N ALA A 442 -13.47 16.32 -18.20
CA ALA A 442 -13.12 15.35 -17.16
C ALA A 442 -13.60 15.85 -15.80
N ARG A 443 -14.22 14.96 -15.02
CA ARG A 443 -14.60 15.27 -13.64
C ARG A 443 -13.36 15.27 -12.77
N ILE A 444 -13.04 16.40 -12.15
CA ILE A 444 -11.80 16.59 -11.42
C ILE A 444 -12.03 16.41 -9.92
N PHE A 445 -11.27 15.50 -9.32
CA PHE A 445 -11.18 15.36 -7.88
C PHE A 445 -9.86 15.94 -7.42
N ALA A 446 -9.89 17.23 -7.08
CA ALA A 446 -8.77 17.88 -6.43
C ALA A 446 -8.57 17.28 -5.04
N SER A 447 -7.66 16.31 -4.92
CA SER A 447 -7.07 15.95 -3.65
C SER A 447 -5.93 16.91 -3.37
N ARG A 448 -5.83 17.42 -2.15
CA ARG A 448 -4.58 17.96 -1.61
C ARG A 448 -3.64 16.80 -1.40
N ALA A 449 -3.13 16.27 -2.51
CA ALA A 449 -2.26 15.14 -2.47
C ALA A 449 -0.79 15.59 -2.45
N GLY A 450 -0.40 16.18 -1.31
CA GLY A 450 0.99 16.47 -0.99
C GLY A 450 1.67 15.26 -0.35
N VAL A 451 2.97 15.10 -0.59
CA VAL A 451 3.82 14.20 0.19
C VAL A 451 3.64 14.53 1.68
N TRP A 452 3.38 13.52 2.53
CA TRP A 452 3.16 13.71 3.97
C TRP A 452 4.22 14.62 4.58
N GLY A 453 3.79 15.75 5.17
CA GLY A 453 4.68 16.71 5.82
C GLY A 453 5.56 17.57 4.88
N ALA A 454 5.39 17.48 3.56
CA ALA A 454 5.99 18.45 2.65
C ALA A 454 5.21 19.77 2.71
N PRO A 455 5.87 20.93 2.53
CA PRO A 455 5.17 22.18 2.26
C PRO A 455 4.20 21.98 1.08
N PRO A 456 3.00 22.57 1.11
CA PRO A 456 2.05 22.44 0.01
C PRO A 456 2.70 22.95 -1.28
N GLY A 457 2.64 22.12 -2.32
CA GLY A 457 3.10 22.47 -3.65
C GLY A 457 2.04 23.30 -4.39
N THR A 458 2.31 23.67 -5.64
CA THR A 458 1.24 24.14 -6.51
C THR A 458 0.18 23.05 -6.69
N PRO A 459 -1.12 23.36 -6.48
CA PRO A 459 -2.19 22.36 -6.63
C PRO A 459 -2.23 21.74 -8.02
N MET A 460 -2.81 20.54 -8.13
CA MET A 460 -3.05 19.88 -9.41
C MET A 460 -3.71 20.84 -10.42
N SER A 461 -3.12 20.90 -11.62
CA SER A 461 -3.63 21.69 -12.73
C SER A 461 -3.52 20.86 -14.01
N LEU A 462 -4.66 20.34 -14.46
CA LEU A 462 -4.70 19.46 -15.63
C LEU A 462 -4.58 20.26 -16.93
N VAL A 463 -3.79 19.71 -17.86
CA VAL A 463 -3.61 20.21 -19.22
C VAL A 463 -3.86 19.05 -20.18
N ALA A 464 -4.78 19.24 -21.11
CA ALA A 464 -4.97 18.30 -22.21
C ALA A 464 -3.87 18.50 -23.25
N LEU A 465 -3.18 17.42 -23.58
CA LEU A 465 -2.28 17.33 -24.73
C LEU A 465 -3.01 16.60 -25.84
N VAL A 466 -3.11 17.22 -27.02
CA VAL A 466 -3.85 16.69 -28.16
C VAL A 466 -2.94 16.52 -29.36
N ALA A 467 -2.77 15.28 -29.83
CA ALA A 467 -2.10 14.94 -31.08
C ALA A 467 -3.09 14.38 -32.11
N TRP A 468 -2.70 14.43 -33.38
CA TRP A 468 -3.56 14.09 -34.51
C TRP A 468 -2.91 12.99 -35.33
N ASP A 469 -3.69 11.95 -35.67
CA ASP A 469 -3.29 10.80 -36.51
C ASP A 469 -2.07 9.97 -36.03
N ALA A 470 -1.43 10.38 -34.94
CA ALA A 470 -0.36 9.65 -34.26
C ALA A 470 -0.44 9.88 -32.74
N PRO A 471 -0.09 8.87 -31.91
CA PRO A 471 -0.01 9.03 -30.46
C PRO A 471 0.98 10.11 -30.05
N LEU A 472 0.76 10.68 -28.88
CA LEU A 472 1.78 11.45 -28.19
C LEU A 472 2.99 10.54 -27.90
N ASP A 473 4.18 11.10 -28.06
CA ASP A 473 5.44 10.45 -27.74
C ASP A 473 6.12 11.27 -26.65
N TRP A 474 6.27 10.65 -25.49
CA TRP A 474 6.96 11.27 -24.37
C TRP A 474 8.47 11.08 -24.44
N ASP A 475 9.06 10.18 -25.21
CA ASP A 475 10.52 10.08 -25.28
C ASP A 475 11.18 11.30 -25.96
N SER A 476 10.40 12.15 -26.64
CA SER A 476 10.89 13.44 -27.13
C SER A 476 11.17 14.46 -26.02
N ALA A 477 12.15 15.35 -26.28
CA ALA A 477 12.56 16.40 -25.35
C ALA A 477 11.46 17.45 -25.09
N GLU A 478 10.53 17.63 -26.02
CA GLU A 478 9.39 18.53 -25.89
C GLU A 478 8.07 17.74 -25.97
N PRO A 479 7.06 18.08 -25.14
CA PRO A 479 5.71 17.54 -25.25
C PRO A 479 5.12 17.85 -26.64
N GLN A 480 4.82 16.79 -27.39
CA GLN A 480 4.17 16.89 -28.69
C GLN A 480 2.69 17.28 -28.55
N GLY A 481 2.10 17.81 -29.62
CA GLY A 481 0.67 18.13 -29.67
C GLY A 481 0.29 19.54 -29.18
N VAL A 482 -0.98 19.87 -29.35
CA VAL A 482 -1.58 21.13 -28.90
C VAL A 482 -1.86 21.04 -27.40
N ARG A 483 -1.41 22.04 -26.64
CA ARG A 483 -1.67 22.14 -25.20
C ARG A 483 -2.93 22.96 -24.96
N ALA A 484 -3.89 22.40 -24.24
CA ALA A 484 -5.12 23.07 -23.85
C ALA A 484 -5.34 22.92 -22.35
N PRO A 485 -5.12 23.99 -21.56
CA PRO A 485 -5.50 24.01 -20.15
C PRO A 485 -7.00 23.75 -20.00
N LEU A 486 -7.39 23.06 -18.92
CA LEU A 486 -8.80 22.89 -18.61
C LEU A 486 -9.34 24.18 -17.94
N ASP A 487 -10.42 24.74 -18.49
CA ASP A 487 -11.21 25.78 -17.83
C ASP A 487 -12.32 25.10 -17.01
N GLY A 488 -12.09 25.02 -15.70
CA GLY A 488 -12.84 24.11 -14.83
C GLY A 488 -12.58 22.66 -15.20
N GLU A 489 -13.58 22.01 -15.81
CA GLU A 489 -13.55 20.59 -16.18
C GLU A 489 -13.50 20.36 -17.69
N VAL A 490 -13.34 21.42 -18.50
CA VAL A 490 -13.50 21.36 -19.96
C VAL A 490 -12.28 21.94 -20.68
N PHE A 491 -11.92 21.38 -21.83
CA PHE A 491 -10.97 21.96 -22.78
C PHE A 491 -11.53 21.92 -24.21
N GLU A 492 -11.05 22.81 -25.07
CA GLU A 492 -11.42 22.85 -26.48
C GLU A 492 -10.18 23.08 -27.35
N VAL A 493 -10.09 22.33 -28.46
CA VAL A 493 -8.98 22.42 -29.42
C VAL A 493 -9.52 22.39 -30.85
N ALA A 494 -9.01 23.28 -31.70
CA ALA A 494 -9.31 23.27 -33.13
C ALA A 494 -8.72 22.03 -33.81
N ILE A 495 -9.53 21.38 -34.65
CA ILE A 495 -9.14 20.19 -35.40
C ILE A 495 -8.48 20.62 -36.72
N PRO A 496 -7.24 20.18 -37.01
CA PRO A 496 -6.61 20.44 -38.30
C PRO A 496 -7.38 19.81 -39.46
N ASP A 497 -7.39 20.48 -40.61
CA ASP A 497 -8.02 19.94 -41.80
C ASP A 497 -7.38 18.59 -42.20
N GLY A 498 -8.22 17.58 -42.41
CA GLY A 498 -7.80 16.25 -42.82
C GLY A 498 -7.44 15.29 -41.68
N ALA A 499 -7.42 15.75 -40.42
CA ALA A 499 -7.21 14.86 -39.28
C ALA A 499 -8.34 13.81 -39.19
N ARG A 500 -7.98 12.56 -38.92
CA ARG A 500 -8.91 11.42 -38.86
C ARG A 500 -9.05 10.86 -37.45
N GLU A 501 -8.00 10.95 -36.65
CA GLU A 501 -7.98 10.49 -35.26
C GLU A 501 -7.37 11.56 -34.35
N ALA A 502 -7.86 11.61 -33.11
CA ALA A 502 -7.27 12.41 -32.05
C ALA A 502 -6.75 11.51 -30.93
N PHE A 503 -5.56 11.84 -30.42
CA PHE A 503 -4.96 11.25 -29.23
C PHE A 503 -4.92 12.32 -28.15
N VAL A 504 -5.56 12.05 -27.00
CA VAL A 504 -5.66 12.99 -25.89
C VAL A 504 -5.04 12.37 -24.65
N GLN A 505 -4.18 13.11 -23.95
CA GLN A 505 -3.75 12.76 -22.61
C GLN A 505 -3.91 13.94 -21.67
N LEU A 506 -4.39 13.68 -20.45
CA LEU A 506 -4.39 14.67 -19.38
C LEU A 506 -3.07 14.59 -18.63
N ALA A 507 -2.23 15.62 -18.80
CA ALA A 507 -1.01 15.84 -18.04
C ALA A 507 -1.28 16.79 -16.86
N ASN A 508 -0.40 16.81 -15.86
CA ASN A 508 -0.52 17.68 -14.69
C ASN A 508 0.63 18.70 -14.65
N ALA A 509 0.28 19.99 -14.65
CA ALA A 509 1.23 21.10 -14.48
C ALA A 509 1.49 21.47 -13.01
N GLY A 510 0.69 20.94 -12.09
CA GLY A 510 0.85 21.13 -10.65
C GLY A 510 1.96 20.26 -10.06
N GLU A 511 2.51 20.72 -8.93
CA GLU A 511 3.43 19.95 -8.10
C GLU A 511 2.72 18.82 -7.36
N GLU A 512 1.48 19.07 -6.92
CA GLU A 512 0.64 18.10 -6.22
C GLU A 512 -0.06 17.15 -7.20
N SER A 513 -0.20 15.90 -6.77
CA SER A 513 -0.99 14.91 -7.49
C SER A 513 -2.48 15.16 -7.30
N GLY A 514 -3.30 14.52 -8.12
CA GLY A 514 -4.73 14.42 -7.85
C GLY A 514 -5.35 13.26 -8.60
N SER A 515 -6.65 13.36 -8.87
CA SER A 515 -7.35 12.35 -9.67
C SER A 515 -8.47 12.96 -10.49
N TYR A 516 -8.89 12.23 -11.52
CA TYR A 516 -10.00 12.61 -12.38
C TYR A 516 -10.76 11.36 -12.81
N ASP A 517 -11.98 11.54 -13.32
CA ASP A 517 -12.79 10.45 -13.87
C ASP A 517 -13.74 10.98 -14.95
N ALA A 518 -14.50 10.10 -15.59
CA ALA A 518 -15.51 10.45 -16.59
C ALA A 518 -14.95 11.34 -17.73
N LEU A 519 -13.77 10.97 -18.25
CA LEU A 519 -13.17 11.65 -19.40
C LEU A 519 -14.03 11.37 -20.64
N SER A 520 -14.58 12.43 -21.23
CA SER A 520 -15.41 12.37 -22.44
C SER A 520 -14.84 13.27 -23.52
N LEU A 521 -14.99 12.86 -24.78
CA LEU A 521 -14.57 13.59 -25.97
C LEU A 521 -15.77 13.75 -26.92
N THR A 522 -16.09 15.00 -27.24
CA THR A 522 -17.21 15.40 -28.10
C THR A 522 -16.68 16.29 -29.23
N PHE A 523 -17.39 16.32 -30.35
CA PHE A 523 -17.01 17.08 -31.53
C PHE A 523 -18.05 18.15 -31.87
N LEU A 524 -17.58 19.34 -32.23
CA LEU A 524 -18.44 20.48 -32.58
C LEU A 524 -18.10 21.01 -33.98
N ASP A 525 -19.12 21.51 -34.69
CA ASP A 525 -18.98 22.06 -36.05
C ASP A 525 -18.28 23.43 -36.08
N ALA A 526 -18.28 24.15 -34.97
CA ALA A 526 -17.58 25.43 -34.79
C ALA A 526 -17.27 25.65 -33.31
N MET A 527 -16.28 26.51 -33.01
CA MET A 527 -16.04 26.96 -31.63
C MET A 527 -17.31 27.66 -31.13
N PRO A 528 -17.80 27.36 -29.91
CA PRO A 528 -18.89 28.12 -29.33
C PRO A 528 -18.49 29.61 -29.28
N SER A 529 -19.38 30.48 -29.75
CA SER A 529 -19.18 31.93 -29.67
C SER A 529 -18.99 32.33 -28.20
N PRO A 530 -18.12 33.31 -27.85
CA PRO A 530 -17.91 33.77 -26.47
C PRO A 530 -19.16 34.36 -25.77
N ALA A 531 -20.33 34.32 -26.41
CA ALA A 531 -21.55 34.92 -25.95
C ALA A 531 -22.70 33.91 -25.87
N SER A 532 -22.69 33.08 -24.82
CA SER A 532 -23.90 32.67 -24.06
C SER A 532 -23.54 31.57 -23.04
N ALA A 533 -22.82 31.95 -21.99
CA ALA A 533 -22.98 31.27 -20.70
C ALA A 533 -24.33 31.71 -20.10
N VAL A 534 -25.42 31.36 -20.76
CA VAL A 534 -26.73 31.31 -20.12
C VAL A 534 -26.88 29.88 -19.67
N ILE A 535 -26.66 29.67 -18.38
CA ILE A 535 -27.13 28.47 -17.70
C ILE A 535 -28.64 28.50 -17.86
N GLU A 536 -29.18 27.69 -18.78
CA GLU A 536 -30.59 27.33 -18.72
C GLU A 536 -30.78 26.49 -17.46
N ASP A 537 -31.22 27.18 -16.40
CA ASP A 537 -31.90 26.61 -15.26
C ASP A 537 -33.20 25.97 -15.75
N SER A 538 -33.09 24.78 -16.35
CA SER A 538 -34.22 23.88 -16.48
C SER A 538 -34.43 23.24 -15.13
N GLY A 539 -35.24 23.92 -14.31
CA GLY A 539 -35.80 23.43 -13.07
C GLY A 539 -36.46 22.07 -13.28
N GLY A 540 -35.69 21.02 -13.11
CA GLY A 540 -36.12 19.65 -12.93
C GLY A 540 -35.59 19.21 -11.59
N CYS A 541 -36.48 19.03 -10.62
CA CYS A 541 -36.22 18.28 -9.39
C CYS A 541 -35.78 16.84 -9.73
N ALA A 542 -34.54 16.66 -10.18
CA ALA A 542 -33.85 15.40 -10.11
C ALA A 542 -33.15 15.39 -8.75
N LEU A 543 -33.75 14.68 -7.82
CA LEU A 543 -33.14 14.28 -6.55
C LEU A 543 -31.65 14.04 -6.78
N ALA A 544 -30.82 14.88 -6.16
CA ALA A 544 -29.43 14.57 -5.92
C ALA A 544 -29.41 13.23 -5.17
N ARG A 545 -29.32 12.13 -5.91
CA ARG A 545 -28.85 10.87 -5.35
C ARG A 545 -27.43 11.18 -4.95
N ARG A 546 -27.25 11.50 -3.67
CA ARG A 546 -25.98 11.35 -2.98
C ARG A 546 -25.37 10.06 -3.51
N ALA A 547 -24.18 10.14 -4.10
CA ALA A 547 -23.32 8.98 -4.15
C ALA A 547 -23.33 8.38 -2.74
N PRO A 548 -23.58 7.06 -2.60
CA PRO A 548 -23.56 6.44 -1.29
C PRO A 548 -22.22 6.79 -0.63
N ALA A 549 -22.25 7.09 0.67
CA ALA A 549 -21.08 7.50 1.43
C ALA A 549 -19.92 6.48 1.36
N SER A 550 -20.15 5.28 0.84
CA SER A 550 -19.17 4.24 0.56
C SER A 550 -18.12 4.64 -0.50
N SER A 551 -18.44 5.42 -1.54
CA SER A 551 -17.48 5.71 -2.62
C SER A 551 -16.39 6.73 -2.26
N LEU A 552 -16.55 7.46 -1.15
CA LEU A 552 -15.56 8.43 -0.65
C LEU A 552 -14.66 7.84 0.45
N HIS A 553 -14.99 6.67 0.98
CA HIS A 553 -14.12 5.92 1.89
C HIS A 553 -13.15 5.01 1.13
N GLU A 554 -13.49 4.54 -0.08
CA GLU A 554 -12.56 3.81 -0.95
C GLU A 554 -11.36 4.66 -1.42
N LEU A 555 -11.54 5.99 -1.54
CA LEU A 555 -10.47 6.93 -1.89
C LEU A 555 -9.44 7.15 -0.77
N ALA A 556 -9.78 6.84 0.48
CA ALA A 556 -8.82 6.91 1.59
C ALA A 556 -7.79 5.77 1.56
N TRP A 557 -8.10 4.68 0.85
CA TRP A 557 -7.26 3.49 0.68
C TRP A 557 -6.32 3.58 -0.53
N LEU A 558 -6.78 4.25 -1.60
CA LEU A 558 -6.00 4.59 -2.80
C LEU A 558 -4.72 5.40 -2.53
N LEU A 559 -4.53 5.87 -1.30
CA LEU A 559 -3.53 6.84 -0.93
C LEU A 559 -2.75 6.41 0.32
N GLY A 560 -2.26 5.16 0.32
CA GLY A 560 -1.19 4.70 1.20
C GLY A 560 0.05 5.62 1.22
N ALA A 561 0.14 6.58 0.29
CA ALA A 561 1.14 7.64 0.30
C ALA A 561 0.59 9.08 0.49
N VAL A 562 -0.72 9.38 0.53
CA VAL A 562 -1.18 10.78 0.44
C VAL A 562 -2.61 11.13 0.95
N GLY A 563 -2.78 11.81 2.08
CA GLY A 563 -4.10 12.01 2.72
C GLY A 563 -5.10 12.94 2.01
N VAL A 564 -6.37 12.52 1.93
CA VAL A 564 -7.51 13.41 1.61
C VAL A 564 -8.23 13.85 2.90
N ALA A 565 -8.28 15.16 3.13
CA ALA A 565 -9.16 15.78 4.13
C ALA A 565 -10.32 16.51 3.43
N LEU A 566 -11.57 16.09 3.72
CA LEU A 566 -12.78 16.80 3.26
C LEU A 566 -13.21 17.84 4.30
N VAL A 567 -13.06 19.13 3.98
CA VAL A 567 -13.54 20.26 4.79
C VAL A 567 -15.05 20.45 4.59
N ARG A 568 -15.87 20.10 5.60
CA ARG A 568 -17.26 20.55 5.69
C ARG A 568 -17.33 21.91 6.39
N ARG A 569 -17.34 23.01 5.63
CA ARG A 569 -17.71 24.33 6.19
C ARG A 569 -19.23 24.38 6.44
N ARG A 570 -19.66 24.21 7.69
CA ARG A 570 -20.99 24.66 8.13
C ARG A 570 -20.95 26.19 8.25
N ARG A 571 -21.71 26.90 7.39
CA ARG A 571 -22.00 28.32 7.59
C ARG A 571 -22.92 28.46 8.81
N ALA A 572 -22.41 29.00 9.91
CA ALA A 572 -23.24 29.55 10.97
C ALA A 572 -23.94 30.81 10.42
N ARG A 573 -25.28 30.80 10.39
CA ARG A 573 -26.07 32.02 10.20
C ARG A 573 -26.34 32.61 11.58
N ALA A 574 -25.77 33.77 11.84
CA ALA A 574 -26.28 34.70 12.83
C ALA A 574 -27.45 35.47 12.20
N HIS A 575 -28.62 35.42 12.84
CA HIS A 575 -29.53 36.56 12.96
C HIS A 575 -30.49 36.33 14.13
N GLU A 576 -30.30 37.17 15.15
CA GLU A 576 -31.30 37.85 15.97
C GLU A 576 -32.75 37.31 15.97
N ARG A 577 -33.27 37.02 17.17
CA ARG A 577 -34.30 37.84 17.83
C ARG A 577 -34.68 37.29 19.21
N ALA A 578 -34.83 38.24 20.14
CA ALA A 578 -35.28 38.17 21.54
C ALA A 578 -34.27 37.65 22.57
#